data_AF-A0A966F1S8-F1
#
_entry.id   AF-A0A966F1S8-F1
#
_cell.length_a   1.000
_cell.length_b   1.000
_cell.length_c   1.000
_cell.angle_alpha   90.00
_cell.angle_beta   90.00
_cell.angle_gamma   90.00
#
_symmetry.space_group_name_H-M   'P 1'
#
loop_
_entity.id
_entity.type
_entity.pdbx_description
1 polymer ?
#
loop_
_entity_poly.entity_id
_entity_poly.type
_entity_poly.pdbx_seq_one_letter_code
_entity_poly.pdbx_strand_id
1 'polypeptide(L)'
;MAIVAFTVFLALPQAAHAQEGELNLLTDLNTPFPPGCLAIDVPEQPAGDDNLLVDQLVQMPSINSASRDQPVLVQMWRVACADEGFSVVVVRLDPVNNDALVLVPQLFAGAGSVQNPFHEAQLIKLPGSGNLGASGSILPVSGSTWMLGVNPVAIDLNGLFLFDDYNEEFTVELNWGSYSTAQPEQVRFLLDRFEPALDPPQFAQPVLHGRYSGQWVLAGAPRQGLVLQIAERIADNFVFAIFFTYLDGQPVWVVGNSTPAVATPGAVSIAMTTLENGAFITDPNQPPRDNVIASDAGSISILPLNCNRIRLSYDFTPLGHGTGTIELDRLVRIAGHDCNPWDDGTN
;
A
#
# COMPACT_ATOMS: atom_id res chain seq x y z
N MET A 1 -30.24 -15.85 -50.75
CA MET A 1 -29.29 -14.77 -50.44
C MET A 1 -29.35 -14.56 -48.93
N ALA A 2 -28.42 -15.13 -48.18
CA ALA A 2 -28.41 -15.09 -46.72
C ALA A 2 -27.46 -13.96 -46.29
N ILE A 3 -27.99 -12.97 -45.57
CA ILE A 3 -27.22 -11.86 -45.02
C ILE A 3 -26.68 -12.32 -43.66
N VAL A 4 -25.37 -12.55 -43.60
CA VAL A 4 -24.64 -12.82 -42.36
C VAL A 4 -24.35 -11.48 -41.70
N ALA A 5 -25.02 -11.20 -40.57
CA ALA A 5 -24.75 -10.02 -39.76
C ALA A 5 -23.49 -10.27 -38.91
N PHE A 6 -22.41 -9.56 -39.22
CA PHE A 6 -21.16 -9.60 -38.47
C PHE A 6 -21.26 -8.58 -37.32
N THR A 7 -21.44 -9.05 -36.09
CA THR A 7 -21.43 -8.21 -34.89
C THR A 7 -19.97 -8.01 -34.46
N VAL A 8 -19.44 -6.82 -34.73
CA VAL A 8 -18.11 -6.41 -34.26
C VAL A 8 -18.26 -5.87 -32.84
N PHE A 9 -17.78 -6.62 -31.85
CA PHE A 9 -17.57 -6.11 -30.49
C PHE A 9 -16.33 -5.21 -30.51
N LEU A 10 -16.53 -3.90 -30.49
CA LEU A 10 -15.48 -2.94 -30.19
C LEU A 10 -15.24 -2.98 -28.68
N ALA A 11 -14.20 -3.69 -28.25
CA ALA A 11 -13.64 -3.52 -26.92
C ALA A 11 -13.05 -2.12 -26.86
N LEU A 12 -13.74 -1.20 -26.18
CA LEU A 12 -13.15 0.09 -25.84
C LEU A 12 -12.01 -0.18 -24.86
N PRO A 13 -10.79 0.35 -25.09
CA PRO A 13 -9.76 0.31 -24.08
C PRO A 13 -10.30 1.04 -22.85
N GLN A 14 -10.38 0.34 -21.71
CA GLN A 14 -10.58 0.99 -20.43
C GLN A 14 -9.46 2.03 -20.30
N ALA A 15 -9.84 3.30 -20.20
CA ALA A 15 -8.88 4.35 -19.90
C ALA A 15 -8.29 4.00 -18.53
N ALA A 16 -7.05 3.53 -18.52
CA ALA A 16 -6.26 3.49 -17.30
C ALA A 16 -6.18 4.94 -16.83
N HIS A 17 -6.95 5.27 -15.80
CA HIS A 17 -6.82 6.55 -15.12
C HIS A 17 -5.36 6.63 -14.65
N ALA A 18 -4.61 7.61 -15.19
CA ALA A 18 -3.29 7.92 -14.69
C ALA A 18 -3.46 8.37 -13.24
N GLN A 19 -3.06 7.50 -12.31
CA GLN A 19 -3.24 7.71 -10.88
C GLN A 19 -2.28 8.79 -10.39
N GLU A 20 -2.81 9.75 -9.65
CA GLU A 20 -2.04 10.78 -8.94
C GLU A 20 -1.38 10.11 -7.71
N GLY A 21 -0.22 9.48 -7.93
CA GLY A 21 0.60 8.89 -6.89
C GLY A 21 1.32 9.97 -6.10
N GLU A 22 0.62 10.70 -5.24
CA GLU A 22 1.28 11.62 -4.30
C GLU A 22 1.46 11.00 -2.92
N LEU A 23 2.74 10.77 -2.59
CA LEU A 23 3.37 10.65 -1.28
C LEU A 23 2.60 9.91 -0.16
N ASN A 24 3.03 8.66 0.03
CA ASN A 24 2.77 7.81 1.18
C ASN A 24 3.47 8.37 2.46
N LEU A 25 3.15 9.61 2.86
CA LEU A 25 3.71 10.39 3.99
C LEU A 25 3.26 9.90 5.38
N LEU A 26 2.63 8.74 5.42
CA LEU A 26 2.08 8.14 6.62
C LEU A 26 3.24 7.62 7.48
N THR A 27 3.82 8.53 8.25
CA THR A 27 4.64 8.21 9.40
C THR A 27 3.70 7.90 10.55
N ASP A 28 3.66 6.63 10.93
CA ASP A 28 2.94 6.12 12.10
C ASP A 28 1.43 6.38 12.09
N LEU A 29 0.71 5.68 11.20
CA LEU A 29 -0.76 5.71 11.20
C LEU A 29 -1.39 5.13 12.47
N ASN A 30 -0.59 4.53 13.35
CA ASN A 30 -1.08 3.77 14.48
C ASN A 30 -2.24 2.84 14.06
N THR A 31 -2.13 2.20 12.88
CA THR A 31 -3.16 1.30 12.33
C THR A 31 -2.78 -0.15 12.58
N PRO A 32 -3.72 -1.06 12.87
CA PRO A 32 -3.42 -2.48 13.13
C PRO A 32 -3.08 -3.28 11.85
N PHE A 33 -2.79 -2.61 10.74
CA PHE A 33 -2.28 -3.23 9.51
C PHE A 33 -0.99 -2.51 9.04
N PRO A 34 -0.12 -3.20 8.28
CA PRO A 34 1.11 -2.61 7.75
C PRO A 34 0.79 -1.44 6.80
N PRO A 35 1.41 -0.25 6.97
CA PRO A 35 1.23 0.86 6.03
C PRO A 35 1.63 0.57 4.58
N GLY A 36 2.41 -0.50 4.34
CA GLY A 36 2.75 -1.00 3.01
C GLY A 36 1.73 -1.96 2.38
N CYS A 37 0.61 -2.26 3.05
CA CYS A 37 -0.37 -3.24 2.58
C CYS A 37 -1.01 -2.83 1.24
N LEU A 38 -1.37 -1.56 1.09
CA LEU A 38 -1.86 -0.96 -0.15
C LEU A 38 -0.92 0.15 -0.60
N ALA A 39 -0.33 -0.04 -1.78
CA ALA A 39 0.77 0.79 -2.27
C ALA A 39 0.38 1.78 -3.36
N ILE A 40 -0.65 1.47 -4.15
CA ILE A 40 -1.07 2.29 -5.31
C ILE A 40 -2.44 2.91 -5.05
N ASP A 41 -3.46 2.07 -4.84
CA ASP A 41 -4.84 2.53 -4.71
C ASP A 41 -5.66 1.56 -3.87
N VAL A 42 -6.81 2.00 -3.40
CA VAL A 42 -7.78 1.15 -2.72
C VAL A 42 -8.60 0.46 -3.82
N PRO A 43 -8.65 -0.88 -3.88
CA PRO A 43 -9.44 -1.56 -4.91
C PRO A 43 -10.90 -1.11 -4.82
N GLU A 44 -11.56 -0.86 -5.95
CA GLU A 44 -12.96 -0.39 -5.94
C GLU A 44 -13.98 -1.51 -5.81
N GLN A 45 -13.54 -2.77 -5.94
CA GLN A 45 -14.36 -3.98 -5.92
C GLN A 45 -13.60 -5.12 -5.21
N PRO A 46 -14.31 -6.10 -4.61
CA PRO A 46 -13.69 -7.32 -4.10
C PRO A 46 -13.07 -8.16 -5.23
N ALA A 47 -12.15 -9.06 -4.88
CA ALA A 47 -11.53 -9.94 -5.87
C ALA A 47 -12.52 -10.99 -6.46
N GLY A 48 -13.59 -11.28 -5.72
CA GLY A 48 -14.68 -12.16 -6.10
C GLY A 48 -15.75 -12.22 -5.01
N ASP A 49 -16.85 -12.93 -5.26
CA ASP A 49 -17.99 -13.00 -4.33
C ASP A 49 -17.61 -13.65 -2.99
N ASP A 50 -16.70 -14.63 -3.01
CA ASP A 50 -16.23 -15.35 -1.81
C ASP A 50 -15.37 -14.49 -0.87
N ASN A 51 -14.91 -13.32 -1.32
CA ASN A 51 -14.09 -12.37 -0.55
C ASN A 51 -14.95 -11.29 0.15
N LEU A 52 -16.25 -11.21 -0.18
CA LEU A 52 -17.14 -10.16 0.28
C LEU A 52 -17.73 -10.51 1.65
N LEU A 53 -17.34 -9.75 2.69
CA LEU A 53 -17.78 -9.95 4.08
C LEU A 53 -19.14 -9.31 4.35
N VAL A 54 -19.38 -8.16 3.74
CA VAL A 54 -20.64 -7.41 3.86
C VAL A 54 -21.07 -6.96 2.48
N ASP A 55 -22.34 -7.18 2.15
CA ASP A 55 -23.02 -6.64 0.97
C ASP A 55 -24.47 -6.34 1.34
N GLN A 56 -24.70 -5.16 1.92
CA GLN A 56 -26.00 -4.84 2.50
C GLN A 56 -26.47 -3.43 2.16
N LEU A 57 -27.76 -3.32 1.85
CA LEU A 57 -28.43 -2.04 1.73
C LEU A 57 -28.74 -1.47 3.12
N VAL A 58 -28.03 -0.42 3.49
CA VAL A 58 -28.20 0.28 4.77
C VAL A 58 -28.94 1.57 4.51
N GLN A 59 -30.10 1.76 5.17
CA GLN A 59 -30.74 3.07 5.20
C GLN A 59 -29.87 4.02 6.01
N MET A 60 -29.44 5.15 5.49
CA MET A 60 -28.66 6.16 6.19
C MET A 60 -29.47 7.45 6.28
N PRO A 61 -29.30 8.27 7.32
CA PRO A 61 -29.95 9.57 7.36
C PRO A 61 -29.30 10.53 6.36
N SER A 62 -30.10 11.17 5.54
CA SER A 62 -29.65 12.36 4.80
C SER A 62 -29.37 13.54 5.73
N ILE A 63 -28.58 14.51 5.27
CA ILE A 63 -28.29 15.74 6.01
C ILE A 63 -29.60 16.46 6.38
N ASN A 64 -29.75 16.82 7.66
CA ASN A 64 -30.94 17.43 8.26
C ASN A 64 -32.17 16.50 8.37
N SER A 65 -32.05 15.20 8.08
CA SER A 65 -33.13 14.25 8.29
C SER A 65 -33.09 13.65 9.69
N ALA A 66 -34.28 13.49 10.28
CA ALA A 66 -34.50 12.74 11.53
C ALA A 66 -34.88 11.27 11.26
N SER A 67 -34.78 10.81 10.03
CA SER A 67 -35.10 9.45 9.59
C SER A 67 -33.99 8.88 8.72
N ARG A 68 -33.89 7.54 8.68
CA ARG A 68 -32.97 6.82 7.77
C ARG A 68 -33.66 6.68 6.42
N ASP A 69 -33.43 7.63 5.53
CA ASP A 69 -34.20 7.83 4.29
C ASP A 69 -33.39 7.63 3.01
N GLN A 70 -32.07 7.43 3.11
CA GLN A 70 -31.20 7.19 1.96
C GLN A 70 -30.65 5.77 1.93
N PRO A 71 -31.02 4.94 0.94
CA PRO A 71 -30.38 3.64 0.76
C PRO A 71 -28.93 3.80 0.30
N VAL A 72 -27.99 3.27 1.08
CA VAL A 72 -26.56 3.20 0.75
C VAL A 72 -26.16 1.74 0.76
N LEU A 73 -25.61 1.24 -0.36
CA LEU A 73 -25.00 -0.08 -0.41
C LEU A 73 -23.67 -0.02 0.35
N VAL A 74 -23.56 -0.85 1.39
CA VAL A 74 -22.35 -0.99 2.20
C VAL A 74 -21.70 -2.30 1.82
N GLN A 75 -20.48 -2.21 1.32
CA GLN A 75 -19.65 -3.35 0.98
C GLN A 75 -18.38 -3.35 1.82
N MET A 76 -18.01 -4.50 2.35
CA MET A 76 -16.76 -4.68 3.09
C MET A 76 -16.09 -5.98 2.67
N TRP A 77 -14.78 -5.94 2.43
CA TRP A 77 -13.99 -7.12 2.09
C TRP A 77 -12.56 -6.97 2.59
N ARG A 78 -11.79 -8.05 2.59
CA ARG A 78 -10.37 -8.03 2.97
C ARG A 78 -9.48 -8.08 1.75
N VAL A 79 -8.30 -7.48 1.87
CA VAL A 79 -7.23 -7.58 0.88
C VAL A 79 -5.97 -8.01 1.63
N ALA A 80 -5.34 -9.11 1.21
CA ALA A 80 -4.08 -9.53 1.83
C ALA A 80 -2.97 -8.52 1.53
N CYS A 81 -2.10 -8.33 2.52
CA CYS A 81 -0.85 -7.60 2.36
C CYS A 81 0.21 -8.51 1.69
N ALA A 82 1.33 -7.92 1.27
CA ALA A 82 2.49 -8.68 0.83
C ALA A 82 3.14 -9.48 1.99
N ASP A 83 2.98 -8.98 3.22
CA ASP A 83 3.41 -9.67 4.44
C ASP A 83 2.40 -10.73 4.84
N GLU A 84 2.90 -11.94 5.09
CA GLU A 84 2.08 -13.09 5.51
C GLU A 84 1.35 -12.80 6.84
N GLY A 85 0.08 -13.20 6.92
CA GLY A 85 -0.74 -13.02 8.12
C GLY A 85 -1.36 -11.63 8.29
N PHE A 86 -1.11 -10.69 7.36
CA PHE A 86 -1.70 -9.36 7.42
C PHE A 86 -2.72 -9.13 6.30
N SER A 87 -3.79 -8.42 6.65
CA SER A 87 -4.79 -7.93 5.71
C SER A 87 -5.21 -6.50 6.04
N VAL A 88 -5.88 -5.85 5.09
CA VAL A 88 -6.61 -4.60 5.29
C VAL A 88 -8.08 -4.83 4.95
N VAL A 89 -8.98 -4.33 5.79
CA VAL A 89 -10.41 -4.26 5.45
C VAL A 89 -10.65 -3.04 4.60
N VAL A 90 -11.28 -3.26 3.46
CA VAL A 90 -11.73 -2.23 2.52
C VAL A 90 -13.23 -2.05 2.69
N VAL A 91 -13.68 -0.80 2.72
CA VAL A 91 -15.08 -0.43 2.89
C VAL A 91 -15.48 0.45 1.72
N ARG A 92 -16.53 0.06 1.00
CA ARG A 92 -17.19 0.87 -0.02
C ARG A 92 -18.58 1.28 0.46
N LEU A 93 -18.87 2.57 0.34
CA LEU A 93 -20.21 3.12 0.54
C LEU A 93 -20.69 3.67 -0.79
N ASP A 94 -21.81 3.15 -1.30
CA ASP A 94 -22.34 3.50 -2.62
C ASP A 94 -23.82 3.93 -2.50
N PRO A 95 -24.13 5.24 -2.60
CA PRO A 95 -25.52 5.70 -2.60
C PRO A 95 -26.31 5.08 -3.75
N VAL A 96 -27.46 4.48 -3.45
CA VAL A 96 -28.32 3.90 -4.50
C VAL A 96 -29.12 4.99 -5.23
N ASN A 97 -29.42 6.08 -4.53
CA ASN A 97 -30.12 7.25 -5.06
C ASN A 97 -29.28 8.52 -4.88
N ASN A 98 -29.44 9.48 -5.79
CA ASN A 98 -28.72 10.76 -5.77
C ASN A 98 -29.60 11.93 -5.29
N ASP A 99 -30.70 11.60 -4.61
CA ASP A 99 -31.75 12.57 -4.27
C ASP A 99 -31.42 13.40 -3.02
N ALA A 100 -30.50 12.92 -2.17
CA ALA A 100 -30.05 13.65 -1.01
C ALA A 100 -28.58 13.37 -0.65
N LEU A 101 -27.99 14.31 0.08
CA LEU A 101 -26.63 14.20 0.59
C LEU A 101 -26.62 13.35 1.86
N VAL A 102 -25.68 12.40 1.93
CA VAL A 102 -25.43 11.56 3.10
C VAL A 102 -24.04 11.88 3.64
N LEU A 103 -23.87 11.86 4.96
CA LEU A 103 -22.55 11.97 5.58
C LEU A 103 -21.98 10.58 5.81
N VAL A 104 -20.66 10.45 5.64
CA VAL A 104 -19.92 9.26 6.04
C VAL A 104 -20.05 9.10 7.57
N PRO A 105 -20.47 7.93 8.08
CA PRO A 105 -20.66 7.71 9.52
C PRO A 105 -19.36 7.82 10.31
N GLN A 106 -19.47 7.96 11.62
CA GLN A 106 -18.39 7.60 12.54
C GLN A 106 -18.30 6.07 12.62
N LEU A 107 -17.09 5.55 12.79
CA LEU A 107 -16.89 4.12 12.89
C LEU A 107 -16.30 3.76 14.24
N PHE A 108 -16.69 2.59 14.73
CA PHE A 108 -16.09 1.97 15.90
C PHE A 108 -15.79 0.51 15.59
N ALA A 109 -14.76 -0.04 16.23
CA ALA A 109 -14.41 -1.45 16.13
C ALA A 109 -14.15 -2.09 17.50
N GLY A 110 -14.29 -3.42 17.58
CA GLY A 110 -13.99 -4.18 18.78
C GLY A 110 -13.79 -5.66 18.46
N ALA A 111 -12.80 -6.27 19.09
CA ALA A 111 -12.41 -7.66 18.83
C ALA A 111 -13.54 -8.64 19.16
N GLY A 112 -13.77 -9.61 18.28
CA GLY A 112 -14.87 -10.58 18.36
C GLY A 112 -16.26 -9.99 18.14
N SER A 113 -17.28 -10.80 18.46
CA SER A 113 -18.69 -10.39 18.46
C SER A 113 -19.05 -9.58 19.71
N VAL A 114 -18.95 -8.26 19.62
CA VAL A 114 -19.23 -7.34 20.73
C VAL A 114 -20.45 -6.48 20.46
N GLN A 115 -21.23 -6.21 21.50
CA GLN A 115 -22.41 -5.34 21.40
C GLN A 115 -22.01 -3.86 21.33
N ASN A 116 -20.92 -3.47 21.98
CA ASN A 116 -20.45 -2.08 21.99
C ASN A 116 -18.95 -2.10 21.67
N PRO A 117 -18.55 -1.86 20.41
CA PRO A 117 -17.14 -1.66 20.08
C PRO A 117 -16.59 -0.39 20.76
N PHE A 118 -15.38 -0.47 21.31
CA PHE A 118 -14.76 0.59 22.13
C PHE A 118 -13.52 1.23 21.51
N HIS A 119 -13.14 0.84 20.29
CA HIS A 119 -12.05 1.48 19.55
C HIS A 119 -12.63 2.40 18.49
N GLU A 120 -12.16 3.64 18.42
CA GLU A 120 -12.50 4.55 17.32
C GLU A 120 -11.90 4.01 16.02
N ALA A 121 -12.68 4.05 14.94
CA ALA A 121 -12.24 3.65 13.62
C ALA A 121 -12.49 4.77 12.59
N GLN A 122 -11.75 4.72 11.49
CA GLN A 122 -11.75 5.74 10.46
C GLN A 122 -11.70 5.11 9.07
N LEU A 123 -12.41 5.73 8.12
CA LEU A 123 -12.29 5.41 6.70
C LEU A 123 -11.20 6.28 6.07
N ILE A 124 -10.09 5.67 5.66
CA ILE A 124 -8.88 6.34 5.19
C ILE A 124 -8.80 6.21 3.65
N LYS A 125 -8.61 7.33 2.94
CA LYS A 125 -8.36 7.33 1.48
C LYS A 125 -6.88 7.09 1.19
N LEU A 126 -6.56 6.66 -0.04
CA LEU A 126 -5.21 6.77 -0.57
C LEU A 126 -5.09 8.02 -1.46
N PRO A 127 -3.99 8.79 -1.37
CA PRO A 127 -3.00 8.72 -0.30
C PRO A 127 -3.60 9.16 1.06
N GLY A 128 -3.29 8.42 2.12
CA GLY A 128 -3.76 8.78 3.46
C GLY A 128 -2.95 9.96 3.99
N SER A 129 -3.61 10.95 4.58
CA SER A 129 -2.93 12.08 5.23
C SER A 129 -3.30 12.13 6.71
N GLY A 130 -2.46 11.55 7.58
CA GLY A 130 -2.64 11.58 9.04
C GLY A 130 -3.98 10.99 9.53
N ASN A 131 -4.47 11.47 10.69
CA ASN A 131 -5.76 11.09 11.29
C ASN A 131 -6.98 11.69 10.54
N LEU A 132 -6.87 11.96 9.23
CA LEU A 132 -7.97 12.49 8.43
C LEU A 132 -8.84 11.35 7.90
N GLY A 133 -9.63 10.76 8.79
CA GLY A 133 -10.72 9.89 8.42
C GLY A 133 -11.81 10.63 7.62
N ALA A 134 -12.56 9.89 6.80
CA ALA A 134 -13.65 10.45 6.01
C ALA A 134 -14.93 10.73 6.83
N SER A 135 -15.01 10.31 8.09
CA SER A 135 -16.19 10.51 8.95
C SER A 135 -16.64 11.97 8.98
N GLY A 136 -17.94 12.19 8.80
CA GLY A 136 -18.55 13.52 8.71
C GLY A 136 -18.37 14.22 7.36
N SER A 137 -17.62 13.64 6.42
CA SER A 137 -17.55 14.14 5.03
C SER A 137 -18.82 13.79 4.27
N ILE A 138 -19.13 14.57 3.23
CA ILE A 138 -20.21 14.25 2.30
C ILE A 138 -19.80 13.02 1.47
N LEU A 139 -20.64 11.99 1.46
CA LEU A 139 -20.49 10.81 0.63
C LEU A 139 -20.72 11.19 -0.84
N PRO A 140 -19.76 10.96 -1.76
CA PRO A 140 -19.97 11.25 -3.18
C PRO A 140 -21.08 10.40 -3.79
N VAL A 141 -21.81 10.97 -4.76
CA VAL A 141 -22.89 10.30 -5.50
C VAL A 141 -22.45 9.08 -6.31
N SER A 142 -21.16 8.99 -6.63
CA SER A 142 -20.56 7.83 -7.30
C SER A 142 -20.14 6.71 -6.35
N GLY A 143 -20.41 6.90 -5.05
CA GLY A 143 -19.79 6.12 -3.99
C GLY A 143 -18.32 6.46 -3.80
N SER A 144 -17.72 5.81 -2.81
CA SER A 144 -16.29 5.91 -2.53
C SER A 144 -15.84 4.67 -1.76
N THR A 145 -14.54 4.38 -1.87
CA THR A 145 -13.91 3.23 -1.24
C THR A 145 -12.76 3.69 -0.34
N TRP A 146 -12.58 3.03 0.79
CA TRP A 146 -11.62 3.41 1.82
C TRP A 146 -11.02 2.18 2.50
N MET A 147 -9.88 2.37 3.14
CA MET A 147 -9.34 1.42 4.11
C MET A 147 -9.96 1.68 5.48
N LEU A 148 -10.25 0.63 6.24
CA LEU A 148 -10.70 0.73 7.62
C LEU A 148 -9.50 0.78 8.57
N GLY A 149 -9.14 1.98 9.02
CA GLY A 149 -8.20 2.17 10.13
C GLY A 149 -8.91 2.03 11.48
N VAL A 150 -8.30 1.33 12.43
CA VAL A 150 -8.80 1.22 13.82
C VAL A 150 -7.75 1.80 14.75
N ASN A 151 -8.15 2.62 15.72
CA ASN A 151 -7.24 3.08 16.75
C ASN A 151 -6.92 1.92 17.70
N PRO A 152 -5.64 1.53 17.86
CA PRO A 152 -5.27 0.39 18.68
C PRO A 152 -5.51 0.65 20.16
N VAL A 153 -5.68 1.89 20.59
CA VAL A 153 -6.01 2.20 21.99
C VAL A 153 -7.51 2.47 22.10
N ALA A 154 -8.17 1.76 23.02
CA ALA A 154 -9.59 1.95 23.30
C ALA A 154 -9.89 3.38 23.81
N ILE A 155 -11.12 3.84 23.63
CA ILE A 155 -11.58 5.19 24.05
C ILE A 155 -11.38 5.41 25.57
N ASP A 156 -11.53 4.36 26.37
CA ASP A 156 -11.35 4.40 27.82
C ASP A 156 -9.89 4.16 28.26
N LEU A 157 -8.98 3.98 27.31
CA LEU A 157 -7.56 3.69 27.48
C LEU A 157 -7.25 2.33 28.15
N ASN A 158 -8.22 1.42 28.26
CA ASN A 158 -8.05 0.13 28.98
C ASN A 158 -8.05 -1.10 28.05
N GLY A 159 -7.90 -0.91 26.74
CA GLY A 159 -7.89 -2.00 25.76
C GLY A 159 -6.94 -1.73 24.63
N LEU A 160 -6.38 -2.81 24.09
CA LEU A 160 -5.62 -2.79 22.84
C LEU A 160 -6.38 -3.53 21.75
N PHE A 161 -6.30 -3.02 20.53
CA PHE A 161 -6.77 -3.66 19.31
C PHE A 161 -5.57 -3.79 18.38
N LEU A 162 -4.96 -4.96 18.36
CA LEU A 162 -3.71 -5.22 17.66
C LEU A 162 -3.94 -5.84 16.28
N PHE A 163 -2.86 -6.11 15.56
CA PHE A 163 -2.95 -6.74 14.24
C PHE A 163 -3.58 -8.14 14.30
N ASP A 164 -3.34 -8.89 15.38
CA ASP A 164 -3.99 -10.19 15.59
C ASP A 164 -5.51 -10.01 15.67
N ASP A 165 -6.01 -9.07 16.47
CA ASP A 165 -7.44 -8.77 16.59
C ASP A 165 -8.06 -8.31 15.26
N TYR A 166 -7.31 -7.56 14.46
CA TYR A 166 -7.75 -7.07 13.15
C TYR A 166 -7.88 -8.18 12.11
N ASN A 167 -7.03 -9.20 12.20
CA ASN A 167 -7.05 -10.36 11.29
C ASN A 167 -7.94 -11.49 11.80
N GLU A 168 -8.40 -11.45 13.04
CA GLU A 168 -9.45 -12.35 13.56
C GLU A 168 -10.86 -11.80 13.29
N GLU A 169 -11.88 -12.49 13.82
CA GLU A 169 -13.26 -12.02 13.80
C GLU A 169 -13.38 -10.73 14.65
N PHE A 170 -14.01 -9.68 14.11
CA PHE A 170 -14.27 -8.45 14.88
C PHE A 170 -15.52 -7.72 14.44
N THR A 171 -16.09 -6.91 15.34
CA THR A 171 -17.30 -6.12 15.07
C THR A 171 -16.94 -4.72 14.61
N VAL A 172 -17.58 -4.26 13.54
CA VAL A 172 -17.55 -2.86 13.07
C VAL A 172 -18.93 -2.23 13.27
N GLU A 173 -18.96 -1.02 13.80
CA GLU A 173 -20.18 -0.21 13.93
C GLU A 173 -20.08 1.03 13.05
N LEU A 174 -21.14 1.29 12.28
CA LEU A 174 -21.39 2.56 11.59
C LEU A 174 -22.38 3.36 12.44
N ASN A 175 -21.98 4.54 12.90
CA ASN A 175 -22.73 5.37 13.83
C ASN A 175 -22.96 6.78 13.26
N TRP A 176 -24.21 7.26 13.32
CA TRP A 176 -24.60 8.60 12.85
C TRP A 176 -25.08 9.51 13.97
N GLY A 177 -25.03 9.08 15.24
CA GLY A 177 -25.59 9.80 16.39
C GLY A 177 -24.98 11.19 16.62
N SER A 178 -23.73 11.41 16.18
CA SER A 178 -23.10 12.74 16.19
C SER A 178 -23.62 13.70 15.11
N TYR A 179 -24.34 13.19 14.11
CA TYR A 179 -24.76 13.95 12.92
C TYR A 179 -26.28 13.99 12.73
N SER A 180 -27.01 13.02 13.26
CA SER A 180 -28.46 12.86 13.10
C SER A 180 -29.06 12.24 14.35
N THR A 181 -30.33 12.55 14.61
CA THR A 181 -31.13 11.93 15.68
C THR A 181 -31.96 10.73 15.19
N ALA A 182 -31.73 10.27 13.96
CA ALA A 182 -32.45 9.14 13.38
C ALA A 182 -32.16 7.84 14.14
N GLN A 183 -33.20 7.03 14.36
CA GLN A 183 -33.10 5.78 15.12
C GLN A 183 -33.25 4.53 14.20
N PRO A 184 -32.53 3.43 14.48
CA PRO A 184 -31.41 3.35 15.41
C PRO A 184 -30.23 4.20 14.91
N GLU A 185 -29.43 4.75 15.83
CA GLU A 185 -28.26 5.60 15.54
C GLU A 185 -27.05 4.83 14.98
N GLN A 186 -27.12 3.50 14.96
CA GLN A 186 -26.06 2.67 14.44
C GLN A 186 -26.53 1.40 13.72
N VAL A 187 -25.64 0.86 12.91
CA VAL A 187 -25.70 -0.52 12.38
C VAL A 187 -24.35 -1.18 12.62
N ARG A 188 -24.36 -2.47 12.92
CA ARG A 188 -23.17 -3.26 13.20
C ARG A 188 -23.02 -4.41 12.23
N PHE A 189 -21.78 -4.74 11.93
CA PHE A 189 -21.37 -5.87 11.12
C PHE A 189 -20.34 -6.68 11.89
N LEU A 190 -20.51 -7.99 11.90
CA LEU A 190 -19.46 -8.91 12.30
C LEU A 190 -18.64 -9.21 11.05
N LEU A 191 -17.35 -8.93 11.09
CA LEU A 191 -16.42 -9.24 10.02
C LEU A 191 -15.70 -10.53 10.39
N ASP A 192 -15.75 -11.51 9.48
CA ASP A 192 -15.03 -12.75 9.66
C ASP A 192 -13.51 -12.53 9.63
N ARG A 193 -12.79 -13.51 10.19
CA ARG A 193 -11.32 -13.54 10.19
C ARG A 193 -10.75 -13.55 8.77
N PHE A 194 -9.49 -13.13 8.66
CA PHE A 194 -8.70 -13.19 7.44
C PHE A 194 -8.41 -14.64 7.04
N GLU A 195 -8.69 -14.99 5.79
CA GLU A 195 -8.37 -16.29 5.22
C GLU A 195 -7.60 -16.11 3.90
N PRO A 196 -6.27 -16.37 3.85
CA PRO A 196 -5.45 -16.12 2.66
C PRO A 196 -5.95 -16.76 1.35
N ALA A 197 -6.74 -17.84 1.46
CA ALA A 197 -7.33 -18.52 0.31
C ALA A 197 -8.56 -17.79 -0.26
N LEU A 198 -9.27 -17.01 0.57
CA LEU A 198 -10.45 -16.22 0.20
C LEU A 198 -10.10 -14.74 -0.02
N ASP A 199 -9.03 -14.28 0.61
CA ASP A 199 -8.60 -12.89 0.65
C ASP A 199 -7.28 -12.70 -0.10
N PRO A 200 -7.29 -12.70 -1.44
CA PRO A 200 -6.07 -12.54 -2.21
C PRO A 200 -5.49 -11.12 -2.05
N PRO A 201 -4.18 -10.94 -2.30
CA PRO A 201 -3.60 -9.62 -2.38
C PRO A 201 -4.13 -8.85 -3.59
N GLN A 202 -4.07 -7.53 -3.54
CA GLN A 202 -4.49 -6.66 -4.65
C GLN A 202 -3.77 -7.01 -5.96
N PHE A 203 -2.50 -7.41 -5.85
CA PHE A 203 -1.66 -7.79 -6.96
C PHE A 203 -0.95 -9.10 -6.67
N ALA A 204 -0.75 -9.92 -7.70
CA ALA A 204 0.01 -11.18 -7.58
C ALA A 204 1.49 -10.95 -7.21
N GLN A 205 2.02 -9.77 -7.51
CA GLN A 205 3.36 -9.34 -7.11
C GLN A 205 3.27 -7.98 -6.43
N PRO A 206 4.04 -7.73 -5.36
CA PRO A 206 4.06 -6.44 -4.70
C PRO A 206 4.55 -5.33 -5.64
N VAL A 207 4.18 -4.11 -5.30
CA VAL A 207 4.64 -2.88 -5.97
C VAL A 207 5.83 -2.34 -5.21
N LEU A 208 6.89 -1.93 -5.91
CA LEU A 208 8.02 -1.26 -5.28
C LEU A 208 7.69 0.24 -5.07
N HIS A 209 7.58 0.66 -3.80
CA HIS A 209 7.17 2.02 -3.39
C HIS A 209 8.11 2.60 -2.32
N GLY A 210 7.89 3.87 -1.92
CA GLY A 210 8.78 4.67 -1.06
C GLY A 210 9.24 3.95 0.22
N ARG A 211 8.33 3.17 0.82
CA ARG A 211 8.57 2.43 2.08
C ARG A 211 9.51 1.23 1.95
N TYR A 212 10.00 0.91 0.76
CA TYR A 212 11.11 -0.03 0.56
C TYR A 212 12.48 0.68 0.59
N SER A 213 12.52 2.00 0.73
CA SER A 213 13.77 2.75 0.89
C SER A 213 14.48 2.33 2.18
N GLY A 214 15.78 2.05 2.11
CA GLY A 214 16.53 1.55 3.26
C GLY A 214 17.82 0.87 2.86
N GLN A 215 18.45 0.19 3.82
CA GLN A 215 19.64 -0.62 3.57
C GLN A 215 19.26 -2.10 3.64
N TRP A 216 19.74 -2.85 2.67
CA TRP A 216 19.45 -4.25 2.45
C TRP A 216 20.75 -5.04 2.43
N VAL A 217 20.78 -6.18 3.09
CA VAL A 217 21.98 -7.00 3.27
C VAL A 217 21.77 -8.41 2.77
N LEU A 218 22.85 -9.02 2.31
CA LEU A 218 22.88 -10.43 1.96
C LEU A 218 23.38 -11.22 3.17
N ALA A 219 22.58 -12.17 3.65
CA ALA A 219 22.98 -13.05 4.74
C ALA A 219 24.31 -13.76 4.43
N GLY A 220 25.26 -13.72 5.36
CA GLY A 220 26.59 -14.34 5.20
C GLY A 220 27.59 -13.57 4.33
N ALA A 221 27.22 -12.43 3.72
CA ALA A 221 28.12 -11.58 2.93
C ALA A 221 28.44 -10.28 3.70
N PRO A 222 29.48 -10.26 4.55
CA PRO A 222 29.77 -9.10 5.36
C PRO A 222 30.17 -7.91 4.48
N ARG A 223 29.65 -6.72 4.83
CA ARG A 223 29.98 -5.44 4.17
C ARG A 223 29.61 -5.40 2.68
N GLN A 224 28.60 -6.16 2.29
CA GLN A 224 27.97 -6.09 0.98
C GLN A 224 26.48 -5.86 1.16
N GLY A 225 25.86 -5.17 0.21
CA GLY A 225 24.45 -4.87 0.31
C GLY A 225 24.02 -3.77 -0.64
N LEU A 226 22.75 -3.42 -0.53
CA LEU A 226 22.07 -2.50 -1.41
C LEU A 226 21.46 -1.38 -0.58
N VAL A 227 21.73 -0.14 -0.94
CA VAL A 227 20.97 1.00 -0.43
C VAL A 227 19.98 1.40 -1.50
N LEU A 228 18.71 1.43 -1.13
CA LEU A 228 17.61 1.84 -1.99
C LEU A 228 17.04 3.17 -1.51
N GLN A 229 16.86 4.08 -2.46
CA GLN A 229 16.09 5.29 -2.29
C GLN A 229 15.02 5.33 -3.39
N ILE A 230 13.77 5.31 -2.97
CA ILE A 230 12.62 5.33 -3.88
C ILE A 230 11.94 6.69 -3.68
N ALA A 231 12.02 7.53 -4.70
CA ALA A 231 11.36 8.83 -4.72
C ALA A 231 10.01 8.68 -5.42
N GLU A 232 8.93 8.99 -4.70
CA GLU A 232 7.56 9.01 -5.22
C GLU A 232 7.22 10.44 -5.64
N ARG A 233 6.79 10.61 -6.89
CA ARG A 233 6.29 11.87 -7.43
C ARG A 233 4.87 11.63 -7.95
N ILE A 234 4.07 12.70 -8.01
CA ILE A 234 2.64 12.67 -8.39
C ILE A 234 2.34 11.74 -9.58
N ALA A 235 3.21 11.70 -10.60
CA ALA A 235 2.98 10.92 -11.82
C ALA A 235 3.89 9.70 -11.98
N ASP A 236 4.95 9.56 -11.17
CA ASP A 236 5.94 8.51 -11.35
C ASP A 236 6.83 8.27 -10.11
N ASN A 237 7.34 7.04 -10.04
CA ASN A 237 8.35 6.64 -9.08
C ASN A 237 9.72 6.61 -9.74
N PHE A 238 10.74 6.92 -8.95
CA PHE A 238 12.13 6.86 -9.33
C PHE A 238 12.90 6.05 -8.29
N VAL A 239 13.66 5.05 -8.74
CA VAL A 239 14.45 4.20 -7.86
C VAL A 239 15.93 4.49 -8.08
N PHE A 240 16.61 4.92 -7.03
CA PHE A 240 18.06 5.00 -6.96
C PHE A 240 18.60 3.83 -6.14
N ALA A 241 19.61 3.15 -6.68
CA ALA A 241 20.24 2.00 -6.06
C ALA A 241 21.75 2.23 -5.96
N ILE A 242 22.32 1.94 -4.78
CA ILE A 242 23.76 1.84 -4.56
C ILE A 242 24.07 0.43 -4.07
N PHE A 243 24.80 -0.34 -4.86
CA PHE A 243 25.28 -1.65 -4.48
C PHE A 243 26.73 -1.53 -3.96
N PHE A 244 26.91 -1.77 -2.67
CA PHE A 244 28.20 -1.91 -2.02
C PHE A 244 28.72 -3.34 -2.21
N THR A 245 29.82 -3.50 -2.93
CA THR A 245 30.40 -4.81 -3.25
C THR A 245 31.92 -4.75 -3.39
N TYR A 246 32.54 -5.83 -3.84
CA TYR A 246 33.96 -5.94 -4.11
C TYR A 246 34.22 -6.38 -5.55
N LEU A 247 35.16 -5.71 -6.23
CA LEU A 247 35.74 -6.16 -7.50
C LEU A 247 37.23 -6.43 -7.26
N ASP A 248 37.70 -7.62 -7.59
CA ASP A 248 39.10 -8.05 -7.38
C ASP A 248 39.63 -7.80 -5.96
N GLY A 249 38.75 -7.98 -4.96
CA GLY A 249 39.06 -7.79 -3.54
C GLY A 249 39.10 -6.33 -3.08
N GLN A 250 38.84 -5.36 -3.96
CA GLN A 250 38.74 -3.94 -3.63
C GLN A 250 37.29 -3.51 -3.48
N PRO A 251 36.94 -2.67 -2.49
CA PRO A 251 35.59 -2.16 -2.34
C PRO A 251 35.24 -1.25 -3.52
N VAL A 252 34.04 -1.44 -4.08
CA VAL A 252 33.49 -0.59 -5.14
C VAL A 252 32.03 -0.27 -4.83
N TRP A 253 31.55 0.85 -5.37
CA TRP A 253 30.13 1.18 -5.41
C TRP A 253 29.65 1.08 -6.84
N VAL A 254 28.64 0.27 -7.06
CA VAL A 254 27.92 0.22 -8.33
C VAL A 254 26.61 0.97 -8.15
N VAL A 255 26.37 1.99 -8.95
CA VAL A 255 25.22 2.90 -8.77
C VAL A 255 24.33 2.86 -9.99
N GLY A 256 23.03 3.05 -9.80
CA GLY A 256 22.09 3.05 -10.91
C GLY A 256 20.78 3.72 -10.56
N ASN A 257 20.08 4.17 -11.59
CA ASN A 257 18.78 4.81 -11.46
C ASN A 257 17.78 4.17 -12.42
N SER A 258 16.55 3.93 -11.97
CA SER A 258 15.47 3.60 -12.89
C SER A 258 15.10 4.82 -13.73
N THR A 259 14.54 4.60 -14.90
CA THR A 259 13.75 5.64 -15.56
C THR A 259 12.53 5.94 -14.70
N PRO A 260 12.16 7.22 -14.50
CA PRO A 260 10.91 7.53 -13.84
C PRO A 260 9.72 6.91 -14.57
N ALA A 261 8.90 6.16 -13.85
CA ALA A 261 7.74 5.48 -14.40
C ALA A 261 6.65 5.32 -13.34
N VAL A 262 5.39 5.19 -13.78
CA VAL A 262 4.28 4.85 -12.88
C VAL A 262 4.62 3.55 -12.15
N ALA A 263 4.35 3.51 -10.84
CA ALA A 263 4.53 2.30 -10.04
C ALA A 263 3.67 1.17 -10.60
N THR A 264 4.27 0.03 -10.90
CA THR A 264 3.55 -1.14 -11.41
C THR A 264 3.91 -2.37 -10.57
N PRO A 265 2.99 -3.34 -10.44
CA PRO A 265 3.29 -4.61 -9.80
C PRO A 265 4.45 -5.33 -10.47
N GLY A 266 5.37 -5.88 -9.66
CA GLY A 266 6.48 -6.70 -10.14
C GLY A 266 7.85 -6.04 -10.04
N ALA A 267 8.78 -6.52 -10.87
CA ALA A 267 10.19 -6.20 -10.75
C ALA A 267 10.55 -4.87 -11.46
N VAL A 268 11.41 -4.06 -10.83
CA VAL A 268 11.94 -2.82 -11.40
C VAL A 268 13.39 -3.04 -11.84
N SER A 269 13.66 -2.83 -13.13
CA SER A 269 15.00 -2.96 -13.71
C SER A 269 15.75 -1.63 -13.70
N ILE A 270 17.04 -1.70 -13.35
CA ILE A 270 17.93 -0.56 -13.16
C ILE A 270 19.25 -0.85 -13.88
N ALA A 271 19.63 0.03 -14.80
CA ALA A 271 20.96 0.00 -15.39
C ALA A 271 21.99 0.53 -14.37
N MET A 272 23.10 -0.17 -14.25
CA MET A 272 24.10 0.03 -13.21
C MET A 272 25.41 0.51 -13.84
N THR A 273 26.14 1.36 -13.13
CA THR A 273 27.43 1.90 -13.57
C THR A 273 28.43 1.95 -12.43
N THR A 274 29.72 1.88 -12.78
CA THR A 274 30.83 2.28 -11.89
C THR A 274 31.27 3.69 -12.22
N LEU A 275 31.79 4.40 -11.23
CA LEU A 275 32.30 5.78 -11.39
C LEU A 275 33.79 5.83 -11.08
N GLU A 276 34.56 6.41 -12.00
CA GLU A 276 36.01 6.56 -11.88
C GLU A 276 36.45 8.01 -12.11
N ASN A 277 37.68 8.34 -11.71
CA ASN A 277 38.31 9.66 -11.87
C ASN A 277 37.54 10.83 -11.22
N GLY A 278 36.72 10.57 -10.20
CA GLY A 278 36.16 11.61 -9.33
C GLY A 278 37.18 12.13 -8.32
N ALA A 279 36.96 13.35 -7.81
CA ALA A 279 37.67 13.89 -6.65
C ALA A 279 36.72 14.11 -5.48
N PHE A 280 37.25 14.20 -4.26
CA PHE A 280 36.45 14.49 -3.08
C PHE A 280 35.84 15.89 -3.18
N ILE A 281 34.58 16.09 -2.78
CA ILE A 281 33.81 17.33 -3.05
C ILE A 281 34.48 18.65 -2.64
N THR A 282 35.36 18.63 -1.63
CA THR A 282 36.08 19.83 -1.16
C THR A 282 37.48 20.00 -1.76
N ASP A 283 37.90 19.12 -2.67
CA ASP A 283 39.18 19.27 -3.38
C ASP A 283 39.09 20.49 -4.32
N PRO A 284 39.97 21.49 -4.20
CA PRO A 284 39.95 22.66 -5.07
C PRO A 284 40.22 22.32 -6.55
N ASN A 285 40.83 21.17 -6.84
CA ASN A 285 41.15 20.72 -8.19
C ASN A 285 40.16 19.64 -8.68
N GLN A 286 38.86 19.94 -8.60
CA GLN A 286 37.85 19.04 -9.16
C GLN A 286 38.14 18.74 -10.64
N PRO A 287 38.11 17.46 -11.05
CA PRO A 287 38.15 17.14 -12.46
C PRO A 287 36.90 17.73 -13.16
N PRO A 288 37.01 18.21 -14.39
CA PRO A 288 35.86 18.51 -15.23
C PRO A 288 34.86 17.35 -15.24
N ARG A 289 33.56 17.64 -15.30
CA ARG A 289 32.50 16.61 -15.30
C ARG A 289 32.74 15.51 -16.33
N ASP A 290 33.19 15.89 -17.52
CA ASP A 290 33.42 14.97 -18.64
C ASP A 290 34.65 14.07 -18.45
N ASN A 291 35.47 14.33 -17.42
CA ASN A 291 36.58 13.46 -17.03
C ASN A 291 36.17 12.40 -16.01
N VAL A 292 34.99 12.51 -15.40
CA VAL A 292 34.42 11.45 -14.56
C VAL A 292 33.86 10.37 -15.48
N ILE A 293 34.45 9.19 -15.43
CA ILE A 293 34.09 8.09 -16.32
C ILE A 293 32.99 7.28 -15.65
N ALA A 294 31.84 7.19 -16.32
CA ALA A 294 30.77 6.27 -15.98
C ALA A 294 30.84 5.05 -16.91
N SER A 295 31.29 3.92 -16.37
CA SER A 295 31.41 2.67 -17.13
C SER A 295 30.17 1.82 -16.91
N ASP A 296 29.70 1.14 -17.97
CA ASP A 296 28.60 0.18 -17.87
C ASP A 296 29.00 -0.97 -16.94
N ALA A 297 28.21 -1.18 -15.89
CA ALA A 297 28.38 -2.27 -14.96
C ALA A 297 27.36 -3.39 -15.18
N GLY A 298 26.39 -3.20 -16.08
CA GLY A 298 25.28 -4.12 -16.34
C GLY A 298 23.98 -3.64 -15.71
N SER A 299 23.22 -4.54 -15.08
CA SER A 299 21.90 -4.22 -14.55
C SER A 299 21.51 -5.02 -13.31
N ILE A 300 20.57 -4.48 -12.54
CA ILE A 300 19.83 -5.21 -11.52
C ILE A 300 18.32 -5.14 -11.78
N SER A 301 17.58 -6.09 -11.25
CA SER A 301 16.12 -6.11 -11.23
C SER A 301 15.65 -6.46 -9.82
N ILE A 302 14.85 -5.58 -9.22
CA ILE A 302 14.41 -5.67 -7.82
C ILE A 302 12.93 -6.04 -7.79
N LEU A 303 12.61 -7.16 -7.14
CA LEU A 303 11.25 -7.60 -6.87
C LEU A 303 11.02 -7.64 -5.35
N PRO A 304 10.09 -6.86 -4.79
CA PRO A 304 9.72 -7.04 -3.40
C PRO A 304 9.03 -8.38 -3.20
N LEU A 305 9.39 -9.08 -2.13
CA LEU A 305 8.73 -10.33 -1.71
C LEU A 305 7.75 -10.05 -0.58
N ASN A 306 8.20 -9.29 0.41
CA ASN A 306 7.43 -8.74 1.51
C ASN A 306 8.15 -7.48 2.02
N CYS A 307 7.70 -6.90 3.14
CA CYS A 307 8.25 -5.64 3.63
C CYS A 307 9.72 -5.62 4.01
N ASN A 308 10.27 -6.78 4.37
CA ASN A 308 11.62 -6.92 4.89
C ASN A 308 12.51 -7.82 4.02
N ARG A 309 11.99 -8.30 2.87
CA ARG A 309 12.72 -9.15 1.94
C ARG A 309 12.49 -8.71 0.50
N ILE A 310 13.58 -8.56 -0.24
CA ILE A 310 13.56 -8.34 -1.70
C ILE A 310 14.34 -9.45 -2.39
N ARG A 311 13.93 -9.75 -3.62
CA ARG A 311 14.71 -10.54 -4.58
C ARG A 311 15.40 -9.59 -5.54
N LEU A 312 16.72 -9.71 -5.62
CA LEU A 312 17.56 -8.97 -6.55
C LEU A 312 18.14 -9.94 -7.59
N SER A 313 17.74 -9.77 -8.83
CA SER A 313 18.40 -10.41 -9.98
C SER A 313 19.44 -9.45 -10.55
N TYR A 314 20.63 -9.92 -10.87
CA TYR A 314 21.71 -9.11 -11.42
C TYR A 314 22.26 -9.71 -12.71
N ASP A 315 22.72 -8.83 -13.59
CA ASP A 315 23.58 -9.14 -14.73
C ASP A 315 24.77 -8.18 -14.68
N PHE A 316 25.91 -8.68 -14.20
CA PHE A 316 27.18 -7.98 -14.15
C PHE A 316 28.21 -8.64 -15.09
N THR A 317 27.74 -9.21 -16.20
CA THR A 317 28.62 -9.72 -17.27
C THR A 317 29.53 -8.64 -17.87
N PRO A 318 29.17 -7.34 -17.97
CA PRO A 318 30.11 -6.29 -18.42
C PRO A 318 31.33 -6.13 -17.52
N LEU A 319 31.19 -6.49 -16.23
CA LEU A 319 32.29 -6.53 -15.26
C LEU A 319 32.98 -7.90 -15.15
N GLY A 320 32.54 -8.91 -15.92
CA GLY A 320 33.08 -10.26 -15.86
C GLY A 320 32.56 -11.14 -14.71
N HIS A 321 31.50 -10.72 -14.00
CA HIS A 321 30.98 -11.42 -12.82
C HIS A 321 29.71 -12.28 -13.04
N GLY A 322 29.19 -12.31 -14.27
CA GLY A 322 28.07 -13.17 -14.65
C GLY A 322 26.69 -12.65 -14.21
N THR A 323 25.71 -13.56 -14.18
CA THR A 323 24.32 -13.30 -13.81
C THR A 323 23.94 -14.12 -12.59
N GLY A 324 22.95 -13.66 -11.82
CA GLY A 324 22.44 -14.41 -10.69
C GLY A 324 21.22 -13.78 -10.03
N THR A 325 20.72 -14.45 -9.00
CA THR A 325 19.61 -13.99 -8.17
C THR A 325 19.98 -14.21 -6.72
N ILE A 326 19.78 -13.17 -5.91
CA ILE A 326 19.97 -13.19 -4.47
C ILE A 326 18.73 -12.64 -3.77
N GLU A 327 18.51 -13.06 -2.54
CA GLU A 327 17.51 -12.45 -1.67
C GLU A 327 18.23 -11.62 -0.62
N LEU A 328 17.73 -10.42 -0.37
CA LEU A 328 18.29 -9.46 0.57
C LEU A 328 17.27 -9.19 1.66
N ASP A 329 17.77 -9.13 2.89
CA ASP A 329 16.98 -8.78 4.07
C ASP A 329 17.20 -7.31 4.42
N ARG A 330 16.18 -6.67 4.95
CA ARG A 330 16.26 -5.27 5.37
C ARG A 330 17.08 -5.15 6.65
N LEU A 331 18.20 -4.42 6.60
CA LEU A 331 19.07 -4.20 7.76
C LEU A 331 18.55 -3.09 8.67
N VAL A 332 18.24 -1.94 8.07
CA VAL A 332 17.75 -0.78 8.81
C VAL A 332 16.51 -0.20 8.16
N ARG A 333 15.69 0.31 9.06
CA ARG A 333 14.41 0.95 8.82
C ARG A 333 14.59 2.46 8.82
N ILE A 334 13.86 3.14 7.96
CA ILE A 334 13.78 4.60 8.02
C ILE A 334 12.67 4.89 9.02
N ALA A 335 13.02 5.45 10.17
CA ALA A 335 12.06 5.70 11.24
C ALA A 335 10.80 6.41 10.73
N GLY A 336 9.64 5.83 11.02
CA GLY A 336 8.34 6.32 10.56
C GLY A 336 7.99 5.92 9.11
N HIS A 337 8.93 5.47 8.29
CA HIS A 337 8.67 5.11 6.88
C HIS A 337 8.71 3.60 6.63
N ASP A 338 8.49 2.82 7.69
CA ASP A 338 8.42 1.37 7.61
C ASP A 338 7.16 0.93 6.87
N CYS A 339 7.30 -0.09 6.04
CA CYS A 339 6.17 -0.70 5.36
C CYS A 339 5.44 -1.70 6.26
N ASN A 340 6.17 -2.35 7.18
CA ASN A 340 5.61 -3.15 8.26
C ASN A 340 6.35 -2.84 9.57
N PRO A 341 5.79 -1.99 10.45
CA PRO A 341 6.41 -1.68 11.74
C PRO A 341 6.24 -2.81 12.77
N TRP A 342 5.39 -3.81 12.50
CA TRP A 342 5.00 -4.87 13.43
C TRP A 342 5.92 -6.08 13.41
N ASP A 343 6.50 -6.39 12.25
CA ASP A 343 7.59 -7.36 12.14
C ASP A 343 8.82 -6.73 12.80
N ASP A 344 9.54 -7.42 13.70
CA ASP A 344 10.77 -6.90 14.32
C ASP A 344 12.04 -7.36 13.60
N GLY A 345 11.90 -8.12 12.50
CA GLY A 345 13.00 -8.65 11.71
C GLY A 345 13.79 -9.73 12.43
N THR A 346 13.28 -10.29 13.54
CA THR A 346 13.90 -11.41 14.26
C THR A 346 13.23 -12.73 13.91
N ASN A 347 13.62 -13.31 12.77
CA ASN A 347 13.38 -14.73 12.49
C ASN A 347 14.53 -15.59 13.02
#